data_AF-A0A094E2I6-F1
#
_entry.id   AF-A0A094E2I6-F1
#
_cell.length_a   1.000
_cell.length_b   1.000
_cell.length_c   1.000
_cell.angle_alpha   90.00
_cell.angle_beta   90.00
_cell.angle_gamma   90.00
#
_symmetry.space_group_name_H-M   'P 1'
#
loop_
_entity.id
_entity.type
_entity.pdbx_description
1 polymer ?
#
loop_
_entity_poly.entity_id
_entity_poly.type
_entity_poly.pdbx_seq_one_letter_code
_entity_poly.pdbx_strand_id
1 'polypeptide(L)'
;MSQYLKTLIVSSESWVNISAVKQIMTDYTHLEHVEFHAVTERDTPCSWPEMPNLQFIVLNALPSKSSRVLGSRRTVLAWNDLIKASPNMKSATINIWSYEFNEAVDMTNWTKLTYLDIRQTEFTSMPIFPSTLTYLEAEGVWIGLAEFDHDQKEFFLPKLKYLGIVDSHLFKVVNDIANPALASGSLKELMVGVNDATLATNDKNSLYKSVPAPSSALTTLSLDSHFDLPENIIVAILRQYP
;
A
#
# COMPACT_ATOMS: atom_id res chain seq x y z
N MET A 1 -21.78 -21.98 16.75
CA MET A 1 -20.46 -21.49 16.29
C MET A 1 -19.75 -20.82 17.47
N SER A 2 -18.43 -20.92 17.56
CA SER A 2 -17.64 -20.38 18.67
C SER A 2 -17.70 -18.86 18.69
N GLN A 3 -18.17 -18.25 19.78
CA GLN A 3 -18.16 -16.79 19.98
C GLN A 3 -16.80 -16.27 20.51
N TYR A 4 -15.82 -17.17 20.65
CA TYR A 4 -14.53 -16.87 21.29
C TYR A 4 -13.38 -16.69 20.31
N LEU A 5 -13.59 -17.02 19.03
CA LEU A 5 -12.52 -16.98 18.04
C LEU A 5 -12.30 -15.54 17.57
N LYS A 6 -11.28 -14.87 18.12
CA LYS A 6 -10.94 -13.49 17.74
C LYS A 6 -9.90 -13.40 16.63
N THR A 7 -9.13 -14.46 16.42
CA THR A 7 -8.02 -14.50 15.47
C THR A 7 -8.12 -15.73 14.59
N LEU A 8 -8.01 -15.52 13.29
CA LEU A 8 -7.94 -16.58 12.29
C LEU A 8 -6.74 -16.35 11.39
N ILE A 9 -5.86 -17.35 11.29
CA ILE A 9 -4.68 -17.29 10.41
C ILE A 9 -4.72 -18.50 9.49
N VAL A 10 -4.73 -18.26 8.19
CA VAL A 10 -4.63 -19.28 7.15
C VAL A 10 -3.33 -19.08 6.39
N SER A 11 -2.40 -20.01 6.63
CA SER A 11 -1.04 -19.98 6.06
C SER A 11 -1.01 -20.07 4.53
N SER A 12 0.13 -19.72 3.94
CA SER A 12 0.34 -19.72 2.48
C SER A 12 0.27 -21.11 1.84
N GLU A 13 0.38 -22.18 2.63
CA GLU A 13 0.23 -23.57 2.18
C GLU A 13 -1.24 -23.95 1.95
N SER A 14 -2.18 -23.15 2.43
CA SER A 14 -3.62 -23.38 2.34
C SER A 14 -4.29 -22.34 1.47
N TRP A 15 -4.77 -22.77 0.30
CA TRP A 15 -5.41 -21.86 -0.65
C TRP A 15 -6.88 -21.65 -0.31
N VAL A 16 -7.31 -20.39 -0.27
CA VAL A 16 -8.69 -20.03 0.06
C VAL A 16 -9.28 -19.17 -1.05
N ASN A 17 -10.48 -19.51 -1.51
CA ASN A 17 -11.19 -18.64 -2.45
C ASN A 17 -11.69 -17.38 -1.74
N ILE A 18 -11.62 -16.22 -2.39
CA ILE A 18 -12.15 -14.97 -1.83
C ILE A 18 -13.63 -15.06 -1.42
N SER A 19 -14.46 -15.84 -2.12
CA SER A 19 -15.84 -16.10 -1.71
C SER A 19 -15.93 -16.82 -0.36
N ALA A 20 -15.02 -17.78 -0.10
CA ALA A 20 -14.93 -18.46 1.19
C ALA A 20 -14.41 -17.52 2.28
N VAL A 21 -13.45 -16.64 1.96
CA VAL A 21 -13.03 -15.57 2.89
C VAL A 21 -14.23 -14.71 3.29
N LYS A 22 -15.01 -14.19 2.33
CA LYS A 22 -16.21 -13.39 2.60
C LYS A 22 -17.27 -14.16 3.38
N GLN A 23 -17.47 -15.45 3.10
CA GLN A 23 -18.38 -16.30 3.87
C GLN A 23 -17.92 -16.45 5.33
N ILE A 24 -16.63 -16.70 5.56
CA ILE A 24 -16.05 -16.75 6.90
C ILE A 24 -16.26 -15.41 7.62
N MET A 25 -16.00 -14.28 6.96
CA MET A 25 -16.21 -12.96 7.57
C MET A 25 -17.69 -12.68 7.89
N THR A 26 -18.61 -13.24 7.10
CA THR A 26 -20.05 -13.18 7.35
C THR A 26 -20.44 -13.99 8.59
N ASP A 27 -19.90 -15.20 8.72
CA ASP A 27 -20.27 -16.14 9.80
C ASP A 27 -19.57 -15.80 11.13
N TYR A 28 -18.44 -15.10 11.08
CA TYR A 28 -17.58 -14.81 12.23
C TYR A 28 -17.30 -13.30 12.38
N THR A 29 -18.37 -12.50 12.52
CA THR A 29 -18.30 -11.03 12.67
C THR A 29 -17.58 -10.51 13.93
N HIS A 30 -17.20 -11.40 14.84
CA HIS A 30 -16.44 -11.11 16.06
C HIS A 30 -14.92 -11.23 15.89
N LEU A 31 -14.45 -11.64 14.70
CA LEU A 31 -13.02 -11.66 14.38
C LEU A 31 -12.44 -10.25 14.46
N GLU A 32 -11.34 -10.12 15.18
CA GLU A 32 -10.57 -8.89 15.35
C GLU A 32 -9.32 -8.90 14.47
N HIS A 33 -8.79 -10.09 14.17
CA HIS A 33 -7.59 -10.29 13.36
C HIS A 33 -7.78 -11.45 12.39
N VAL A 34 -7.62 -11.21 11.09
CA VAL A 34 -7.63 -12.26 10.08
C VAL A 34 -6.43 -12.18 9.15
N GLU A 35 -5.88 -13.34 8.83
CA GLU A 35 -4.80 -13.46 7.87
C GLU A 35 -5.10 -14.57 6.86
N PHE A 36 -5.03 -14.23 5.57
CA PHE A 36 -5.14 -15.16 4.46
C PHE A 36 -3.96 -14.91 3.51
N HIS A 37 -3.01 -15.84 3.52
CA HIS A 37 -1.73 -15.67 2.82
C HIS A 37 -1.71 -16.23 1.39
N ALA A 38 -2.77 -16.93 0.97
CA ALA A 38 -2.88 -17.51 -0.36
C ALA A 38 -4.34 -17.48 -0.86
N VAL A 39 -4.82 -16.28 -1.18
CA VAL A 39 -6.18 -16.08 -1.68
C VAL A 39 -6.22 -16.27 -3.19
N THR A 40 -7.16 -17.10 -3.68
CA THR A 40 -7.33 -17.42 -5.11
C THR A 40 -8.64 -16.87 -5.67
N GLU A 41 -8.66 -16.65 -6.99
CA GLU A 41 -9.83 -16.14 -7.71
C GLU A 41 -11.04 -17.06 -7.71
N ARG A 42 -12.20 -16.46 -7.41
CA ARG A 42 -13.28 -16.17 -8.37
C ARG A 42 -14.16 -15.12 -7.71
N ASP A 43 -13.70 -13.87 -7.60
CA ASP A 43 -14.57 -12.84 -7.03
C ASP A 43 -15.70 -12.56 -8.02
N THR A 44 -16.89 -13.01 -7.68
CA THR A 44 -18.10 -12.39 -8.21
C THR A 44 -18.24 -11.05 -7.50
N PRO A 45 -18.58 -9.94 -8.19
CA PRO A 45 -18.78 -8.65 -7.56
C PRO A 45 -19.85 -8.80 -6.47
N CYS A 46 -19.38 -8.91 -5.24
CA CYS A 46 -20.15 -9.16 -4.04
C CYS A 46 -19.49 -8.33 -2.96
N SER A 47 -20.25 -7.44 -2.33
CA SER A 47 -19.72 -6.56 -1.29
C SER A 47 -19.16 -7.35 -0.10
N TRP A 48 -18.18 -6.76 0.55
CA TRP A 48 -17.66 -7.30 1.81
C TRP A 48 -18.75 -7.27 2.90
N PRO A 49 -18.90 -8.33 3.72
CA PRO A 49 -19.82 -8.31 4.85
C PRO A 49 -19.36 -7.32 5.91
N GLU A 50 -20.26 -6.84 6.75
CA GLU A 50 -19.90 -5.95 7.86
C GLU A 50 -18.97 -6.66 8.85
N MET A 51 -17.82 -6.04 9.14
CA MET A 51 -16.77 -6.55 10.01
C MET A 51 -16.45 -5.50 11.09
N PRO A 52 -17.41 -5.16 11.97
CA PRO A 52 -17.27 -4.03 12.88
C PRO A 52 -16.15 -4.21 13.91
N ASN A 53 -15.72 -5.44 14.21
CA ASN A 53 -14.66 -5.71 15.17
C ASN A 53 -13.28 -5.87 14.55
N LEU A 54 -13.21 -5.95 13.21
CA LEU A 54 -11.95 -6.22 12.51
C LEU A 54 -10.99 -5.05 12.65
N GLN A 55 -9.78 -5.36 13.09
CA GLN A 55 -8.70 -4.41 13.35
C GLN A 55 -7.44 -4.74 12.55
N PHE A 56 -7.23 -6.01 12.19
CA PHE A 56 -6.03 -6.47 11.48
C PHE A 56 -6.44 -7.38 10.33
N ILE A 57 -5.94 -7.06 9.14
CA ILE A 57 -6.18 -7.89 7.97
C ILE A 57 -4.89 -8.13 7.19
N VAL A 58 -4.64 -9.38 6.83
CA VAL A 58 -3.66 -9.77 5.81
C VAL A 58 -4.41 -10.49 4.68
N LEU A 59 -4.35 -9.96 3.47
CA LEU A 59 -4.88 -10.57 2.25
C LEU A 59 -3.78 -10.60 1.19
N ASN A 60 -3.15 -11.75 1.00
CA ASN A 60 -2.19 -11.95 -0.07
C ASN A 60 -2.85 -12.77 -1.18
N ALA A 61 -3.02 -12.19 -2.36
CA ALA A 61 -3.44 -12.94 -3.53
C ALA A 61 -2.29 -13.84 -4.00
N LEU A 62 -2.64 -15.00 -4.57
CA LEU A 62 -1.66 -15.79 -5.30
C LEU A 62 -1.44 -15.19 -6.70
N PRO A 63 -0.18 -14.99 -7.14
CA PRO A 63 0.09 -14.61 -8.52
C PRO A 63 -0.49 -15.68 -9.44
N SER A 64 -1.25 -15.29 -10.47
CA SER A 64 -1.81 -16.26 -11.41
C SER A 64 -0.67 -16.99 -12.14
N LYS A 65 -0.38 -18.21 -11.71
CA LYS A 65 0.54 -19.09 -12.44
C LYS A 65 -0.15 -19.47 -13.75
N SER A 66 0.23 -18.81 -14.83
CA SER A 66 -0.06 -19.17 -16.22
C SER A 66 -1.55 -19.31 -16.59
N SER A 67 -2.10 -18.30 -17.26
CA SER A 67 -3.13 -18.57 -18.27
C SER A 67 -2.77 -17.86 -19.57
N ARG A 68 -1.97 -18.54 -20.40
CA ARG A 68 -1.81 -18.21 -21.84
C ARG A 68 -3.05 -18.63 -22.66
N VAL A 69 -4.09 -19.13 -22.01
CA VAL A 69 -5.30 -19.66 -22.64
C VAL A 69 -6.49 -19.12 -21.83
N LEU A 70 -7.34 -18.32 -22.48
CA LEU A 70 -8.40 -17.47 -21.92
C LEU A 70 -7.90 -16.24 -21.13
N GLY A 71 -8.31 -15.05 -21.59
CA GLY A 71 -7.82 -13.74 -21.15
C GLY A 71 -7.67 -13.60 -19.64
N SER A 72 -6.52 -13.07 -19.23
CA SER A 72 -6.12 -12.91 -17.83
C SER A 72 -7.19 -12.12 -17.06
N ARG A 73 -8.06 -12.83 -16.35
CA ARG A 73 -8.80 -12.21 -15.26
C ARG A 73 -7.75 -12.02 -14.16
N ARG A 74 -7.49 -10.75 -13.84
CA ARG A 74 -6.63 -10.38 -12.72
C ARG A 74 -7.43 -10.52 -11.43
N THR A 75 -6.75 -10.75 -10.31
CA THR A 75 -7.42 -10.97 -9.03
C THR A 75 -7.84 -9.61 -8.50
N VAL A 76 -9.15 -9.34 -8.52
CA VAL A 76 -9.70 -8.02 -8.21
C VAL A 76 -10.15 -7.95 -6.76
N LEU A 77 -9.86 -6.82 -6.09
CA LEU A 77 -10.35 -6.51 -4.75
C LEU A 77 -11.29 -5.30 -4.75
N ALA A 78 -12.49 -5.48 -4.21
CA ALA A 78 -13.44 -4.40 -3.93
C ALA A 78 -12.98 -3.57 -2.70
N TRP A 79 -11.95 -2.73 -2.91
CA TRP A 79 -11.29 -1.93 -1.86
C TRP A 79 -12.26 -1.02 -1.08
N ASN A 80 -13.07 -0.23 -1.77
CA ASN A 80 -13.99 0.72 -1.13
C ASN A 80 -15.04 0.01 -0.27
N ASP A 81 -15.51 -1.16 -0.72
CA ASP A 81 -16.42 -2.01 0.06
C ASP A 81 -15.73 -2.59 1.30
N LEU A 82 -14.48 -3.05 1.17
CA LEU A 82 -13.68 -3.53 2.31
C LEU A 82 -13.50 -2.43 3.34
N ILE A 83 -13.16 -1.21 2.88
CA ILE A 83 -12.95 -0.05 3.75
C ILE A 83 -14.22 0.30 4.51
N LYS A 84 -15.36 0.36 3.80
CA LYS A 84 -16.68 0.62 4.38
C LYS A 84 -17.09 -0.44 5.40
N ALA A 85 -16.81 -1.71 5.10
CA ALA A 85 -17.17 -2.84 5.94
C ALA A 85 -16.33 -2.96 7.22
N SER A 86 -15.15 -2.33 7.29
CA SER A 86 -14.17 -2.52 8.38
C SER A 86 -13.72 -1.20 9.03
N PRO A 87 -14.62 -0.42 9.64
CA PRO A 87 -14.33 0.94 10.11
C PRO A 87 -13.30 1.02 11.26
N ASN A 88 -12.99 -0.10 11.92
CA ASN A 88 -12.07 -0.16 13.06
C ASN A 88 -10.65 -0.65 12.70
N MET A 89 -10.32 -0.68 11.41
CA MET A 89 -9.01 -1.14 10.90
C MET A 89 -7.84 -0.36 11.52
N LYS A 90 -6.82 -1.09 11.97
CA LYS A 90 -5.55 -0.59 12.53
C LYS A 90 -4.34 -0.98 11.68
N SER A 91 -4.40 -2.15 11.05
CA SER A 91 -3.32 -2.69 10.21
C SER A 91 -3.90 -3.43 9.02
N ALA A 92 -3.43 -3.09 7.81
CA ALA A 92 -3.79 -3.79 6.59
C ALA A 92 -2.54 -4.16 5.78
N THR A 93 -2.40 -5.44 5.46
CA THR A 93 -1.44 -5.94 4.47
C THR A 93 -2.24 -6.55 3.33
N ILE A 94 -2.22 -5.92 2.17
CA ILE A 94 -3.06 -6.30 1.04
C ILE A 94 -2.16 -6.32 -0.19
N ASN A 95 -1.74 -7.52 -0.60
CA ASN A 95 -0.69 -7.67 -1.60
C ASN A 95 -1.17 -8.44 -2.84
N ILE A 96 -0.61 -8.07 -4.00
CA ILE A 96 -0.80 -8.79 -5.29
C ILE A 96 -2.24 -8.67 -5.82
N TRP A 97 -2.99 -7.66 -5.38
CA TRP A 97 -4.36 -7.41 -5.82
C TRP A 97 -4.42 -6.37 -6.94
N SER A 98 -5.19 -6.67 -7.97
CA SER A 98 -5.62 -5.71 -8.97
C SER A 98 -6.91 -5.00 -8.54
N TYR A 99 -7.19 -3.86 -9.14
CA TYR A 99 -8.35 -3.03 -8.84
C TYR A 99 -9.57 -3.31 -9.74
N GLU A 100 -10.77 -3.00 -9.22
CA GLU A 100 -12.07 -3.07 -9.93
C GLU A 100 -12.48 -1.70 -10.48
N PHE A 101 -12.43 -1.50 -11.80
CA PHE A 101 -12.78 -0.28 -12.55
C PHE A 101 -13.56 0.88 -11.86
N ASN A 102 -13.10 2.11 -12.18
CA ASN A 102 -13.80 3.42 -12.20
C ASN A 102 -13.81 4.36 -10.97
N GLU A 103 -13.26 4.01 -9.81
CA GLU A 103 -13.20 4.92 -8.64
C GLU A 103 -11.81 5.00 -7.99
N ALA A 104 -11.52 6.13 -7.33
CA ALA A 104 -10.33 6.22 -6.49
C ALA A 104 -10.54 5.42 -5.20
N VAL A 105 -9.48 4.76 -4.72
CA VAL A 105 -9.52 4.08 -3.42
C VAL A 105 -9.32 5.13 -2.33
N ASP A 106 -10.34 5.32 -1.49
CA ASP A 106 -10.31 6.28 -0.39
C ASP A 106 -10.26 5.57 0.97
N MET A 107 -9.07 5.53 1.56
CA MET A 107 -8.82 4.88 2.84
C MET A 107 -9.01 5.82 4.03
N THR A 108 -9.48 7.06 3.85
CA THR A 108 -9.67 8.03 4.93
C THR A 108 -10.69 7.58 5.99
N ASN A 109 -11.63 6.71 5.60
CA ASN A 109 -12.60 6.10 6.51
C ASN A 109 -11.96 5.14 7.53
N TRP A 110 -10.77 4.61 7.25
CA TRP A 110 -9.98 3.85 8.23
C TRP A 110 -9.25 4.78 9.19
N THR A 111 -10.02 5.50 10.01
CA THR A 111 -9.56 6.54 10.94
C THR A 111 -8.62 6.06 12.06
N LYS A 112 -8.41 4.74 12.18
CA LYS A 112 -7.51 4.12 13.15
C LYS A 112 -6.31 3.42 12.51
N LEU A 113 -6.20 3.45 11.18
CA LEU A 113 -5.15 2.75 10.44
C LEU A 113 -3.79 3.41 10.71
N THR A 114 -2.86 2.61 11.22
CA THR A 114 -1.49 3.05 11.50
C THR A 114 -0.46 2.33 10.65
N TYR A 115 -0.81 1.17 10.09
CA TYR A 115 0.08 0.32 9.30
C TYR A 115 -0.61 -0.07 7.99
N LEU A 116 0.06 0.17 6.86
CA LEU A 116 -0.40 -0.22 5.54
C LEU A 116 0.76 -0.81 4.73
N ASP A 117 0.58 -2.02 4.23
CA ASP A 117 1.46 -2.70 3.27
C ASP A 117 0.60 -3.05 2.05
N ILE A 118 0.95 -2.49 0.89
CA ILE A 118 0.18 -2.61 -0.36
C ILE A 118 1.03 -3.13 -1.51
N ARG A 119 1.99 -4.01 -1.22
CA ARG A 119 2.96 -4.46 -2.22
C ARG A 119 2.31 -5.15 -3.41
N GLN A 120 2.83 -4.85 -4.60
CA GLN A 120 2.42 -5.42 -5.88
C GLN A 120 0.92 -5.25 -6.15
N THR A 121 0.32 -4.19 -5.61
CA THR A 121 -1.08 -3.84 -5.88
C THR A 121 -1.19 -2.91 -7.08
N GLU A 122 -2.35 -2.93 -7.73
CA GLU A 122 -2.65 -2.04 -8.85
C GLU A 122 -3.85 -1.17 -8.52
N PHE A 123 -3.78 0.13 -8.81
CA PHE A 123 -4.87 1.09 -8.70
C PHE A 123 -5.16 1.75 -10.05
N THR A 124 -6.38 2.24 -10.27
CA THR A 124 -6.73 3.04 -11.47
C THR A 124 -6.27 4.49 -11.37
N SER A 125 -6.26 5.02 -10.15
CA SER A 125 -5.85 6.37 -9.81
C SER A 125 -5.14 6.37 -8.45
N MET A 126 -4.55 7.50 -8.08
CA MET A 126 -3.82 7.61 -6.83
C MET A 126 -4.73 7.31 -5.63
N PRO A 127 -4.37 6.36 -4.73
CA PRO A 127 -5.13 6.13 -3.50
C PRO A 127 -5.07 7.35 -2.57
N ILE A 128 -6.10 7.55 -1.74
CA ILE A 128 -6.12 8.55 -0.66
C ILE A 128 -5.81 7.82 0.64
N PHE A 129 -4.73 8.22 1.31
CA PHE A 129 -4.29 7.61 2.55
C PHE A 129 -4.82 8.37 3.78
N PRO A 130 -5.14 7.68 4.90
CA PRO A 130 -5.54 8.35 6.13
C PRO A 130 -4.31 9.01 6.80
N SER A 131 -4.51 10.20 7.36
CA SER A 131 -3.46 10.97 8.07
C SER A 131 -2.95 10.31 9.37
N THR A 132 -3.58 9.20 9.77
CA THR A 132 -3.19 8.39 10.93
C THR A 132 -2.06 7.42 10.67
N LEU A 133 -1.66 7.20 9.40
CA LEU A 133 -0.59 6.28 9.06
C LEU A 133 0.72 6.65 9.76
N THR A 134 1.35 5.60 10.29
CA THR A 134 2.70 5.64 10.87
C THR A 134 3.68 4.79 10.07
N TYR A 135 3.17 3.85 9.27
CA TYR A 135 3.94 2.94 8.43
C TYR A 135 3.23 2.78 7.10
N LEU A 136 3.96 3.01 6.00
CA LEU A 136 3.51 2.74 4.64
C LEU A 136 4.62 1.98 3.89
N GLU A 137 4.30 0.79 3.40
CA GLU A 137 5.12 0.00 2.48
C GLU A 137 4.40 -0.14 1.15
N ALA A 138 5.09 0.21 0.07
CA ALA A 138 4.54 0.21 -1.27
C ALA A 138 5.60 -0.15 -2.32
N GLU A 139 6.00 -1.41 -2.31
CA GLU A 139 6.82 -2.05 -3.34
C GLU A 139 5.97 -2.44 -4.55
N GLY A 140 6.41 -2.17 -5.78
CA GLY A 140 5.75 -2.72 -6.97
C GLY A 140 4.33 -2.21 -7.24
N VAL A 141 3.92 -1.09 -6.63
CA VAL A 141 2.55 -0.55 -6.80
C VAL A 141 2.40 0.09 -8.18
N TRP A 142 1.39 -0.33 -8.92
CA TRP A 142 1.05 0.25 -10.22
C TRP A 142 -0.17 1.16 -10.13
N ILE A 143 -0.14 2.26 -10.86
CA ILE A 143 -1.26 3.21 -10.98
C ILE A 143 -1.57 3.43 -12.45
N GLY A 144 -2.84 3.27 -12.83
CA GLY A 144 -3.34 3.39 -14.19
C GLY A 144 -3.03 4.73 -14.87
N LEU A 145 -2.85 4.68 -16.20
CA LEU A 145 -2.34 5.75 -17.06
C LEU A 145 -3.32 6.91 -17.35
N ALA A 146 -4.52 6.92 -16.77
CA ALA A 146 -5.45 8.02 -16.95
C ALA A 146 -4.97 9.23 -16.12
N GLU A 147 -4.11 10.04 -16.74
CA GLU A 147 -3.62 11.37 -16.33
C GLU A 147 -3.63 11.59 -14.81
N PHE A 148 -2.63 11.01 -14.15
CA PHE A 148 -2.30 11.37 -12.78
C PHE A 148 -1.82 12.83 -12.77
N ASP A 149 -2.68 13.75 -12.34
CA ASP A 149 -2.28 15.11 -12.04
C ASP A 149 -1.60 15.14 -10.67
N HIS A 150 -0.28 15.05 -10.70
CA HIS A 150 0.60 15.10 -9.53
C HIS A 150 0.49 16.42 -8.75
N ASP A 151 -0.04 17.49 -9.36
CA ASP A 151 -0.10 18.82 -8.75
C ASP A 151 -1.39 19.04 -7.94
N GLN A 152 -2.38 18.15 -8.04
CA GLN A 152 -3.68 18.32 -7.37
C GLN A 152 -3.83 17.60 -6.03
N LYS A 153 -2.86 16.76 -5.63
CA LYS A 153 -3.02 15.91 -4.45
C LYS A 153 -2.00 16.22 -3.36
N GLU A 154 -2.48 16.85 -2.29
CA GLU A 154 -1.69 17.05 -1.08
C GLU A 154 -1.67 15.77 -0.24
N PHE A 155 -0.46 15.25 0.02
CA PHE A 155 -0.27 14.15 0.97
C PHE A 155 -0.02 14.73 2.35
N PHE A 156 -0.92 14.48 3.29
CA PHE A 156 -0.75 14.92 4.67
C PHE A 156 -0.70 13.72 5.62
N LEU A 157 0.53 13.20 5.82
CA LEU A 157 0.82 12.08 6.71
C LEU A 157 1.76 12.50 7.86
N PRO A 158 1.32 13.41 8.76
CA PRO A 158 2.19 14.04 9.76
C PRO A 158 2.68 13.08 10.87
N LYS A 159 2.19 11.84 10.88
CA LYS A 159 2.56 10.80 11.86
C LYS A 159 3.41 9.70 11.26
N LEU A 160 3.74 9.79 9.96
CA LEU A 160 4.47 8.77 9.24
C LEU A 160 5.89 8.63 9.83
N LYS A 161 6.24 7.43 10.26
CA LYS A 161 7.54 7.07 10.85
C LYS A 161 8.38 6.23 9.90
N TYR A 162 7.73 5.40 9.10
CA TYR A 162 8.34 4.57 8.07
C TYR A 162 7.65 4.82 6.73
N LEU A 163 8.46 5.02 5.69
CA LEU A 163 8.02 5.07 4.30
C LEU A 163 8.92 4.19 3.43
N GLY A 164 8.36 3.12 2.87
CA GLY A 164 8.98 2.28 1.86
C GLY A 164 8.27 2.47 0.52
N ILE A 165 8.98 2.98 -0.49
CA ILE A 165 8.51 3.10 -1.87
C ILE A 165 9.59 2.54 -2.79
N VAL A 166 9.36 1.34 -3.30
CA VAL A 166 10.32 0.63 -4.15
C VAL A 166 9.60 0.16 -5.41
N ASP A 167 10.17 0.34 -6.60
CA ASP A 167 9.61 -0.14 -7.87
C ASP A 167 8.14 0.23 -8.10
N SER A 168 7.76 1.42 -7.64
CA SER A 168 6.36 1.80 -7.48
C SER A 168 6.07 3.10 -8.22
N HIS A 169 4.87 3.22 -8.78
CA HIS A 169 4.38 4.46 -9.37
C HIS A 169 4.28 5.61 -8.35
N LEU A 170 4.19 5.28 -7.05
CA LEU A 170 4.24 6.26 -5.96
C LEU A 170 5.60 6.97 -5.88
N PHE A 171 6.65 6.43 -6.50
CA PHE A 171 7.97 7.08 -6.57
C PHE A 171 7.88 8.49 -7.14
N LYS A 172 6.96 8.74 -8.09
CA LYS A 172 6.74 10.08 -8.68
C LYS A 172 6.18 11.12 -7.73
N VAL A 173 5.78 10.74 -6.52
CA VAL A 173 5.28 11.65 -5.47
C VAL A 173 5.93 11.34 -4.12
N VAL A 174 7.07 10.64 -4.12
CA VAL A 174 7.77 10.23 -2.90
C VAL A 174 8.11 11.44 -2.02
N ASN A 175 8.56 12.54 -2.61
CA ASN A 175 8.89 13.76 -1.88
C ASN A 175 7.64 14.45 -1.31
N ASP A 176 6.52 14.46 -2.04
CA ASP A 176 5.27 15.03 -1.54
C ASP A 176 4.73 14.24 -0.34
N ILE A 177 4.94 12.92 -0.31
CA ILE A 177 4.60 12.05 0.82
C ILE A 177 5.58 12.23 1.99
N ALA A 178 6.89 12.24 1.71
CA ALA A 178 7.93 12.22 2.72
C ALA A 178 8.14 13.59 3.39
N ASN A 179 8.15 14.68 2.63
CA ASN A 179 8.55 16.01 3.11
C ASN A 179 7.69 16.53 4.28
N PRO A 180 6.36 16.37 4.31
CA PRO A 180 5.56 16.75 5.48
C PRO A 180 5.94 15.98 6.76
N ALA A 181 6.25 14.69 6.63
CA ALA A 181 6.67 13.84 7.74
C ALA A 181 8.12 14.13 8.19
N LEU A 182 8.99 14.47 7.26
CA LEU A 182 10.37 14.93 7.53
C LEU A 182 10.36 16.28 8.26
N ALA A 183 9.58 17.25 7.76
CA ALA A 183 9.47 18.59 8.33
C ALA A 183 8.85 18.59 9.73
N SER A 184 7.92 17.68 10.00
CA SER A 184 7.34 17.48 11.35
C SER A 184 8.24 16.67 12.29
N GLY A 185 9.33 16.07 11.78
CA GLY A 185 10.24 15.22 12.56
C GLY A 185 9.64 13.86 12.93
N SER A 186 8.58 13.41 12.24
CA SER A 186 7.97 12.11 12.50
C SER A 186 8.68 10.97 11.77
N LEU A 187 9.18 11.24 10.54
CA LEU A 187 9.78 10.22 9.68
C LEU A 187 11.18 9.82 10.18
N LYS A 188 11.35 8.53 10.46
CA LYS A 188 12.60 7.95 10.99
C LYS A 188 13.32 7.07 9.98
N GLU A 189 12.56 6.45 9.10
CA GLU A 189 13.04 5.49 8.11
C GLU A 189 12.40 5.81 6.77
N LEU A 190 13.25 6.06 5.77
CA LEU A 190 12.85 6.30 4.39
C LEU A 190 13.61 5.31 3.50
N MET A 191 12.87 4.43 2.83
CA MET A 191 13.40 3.48 1.87
C MET A 191 12.83 3.80 0.49
N VAL A 192 13.73 4.05 -0.47
CA VAL A 192 13.36 4.47 -1.82
C VAL A 192 14.14 3.66 -2.85
N GLY A 193 13.45 3.14 -3.87
CA GLY A 193 14.05 2.37 -4.96
C GLY A 193 13.24 2.46 -6.25
N VAL A 194 13.91 2.35 -7.40
CA VAL A 194 13.24 2.30 -8.70
C VAL A 194 14.05 1.49 -9.72
N ASN A 195 13.44 0.47 -10.30
CA ASN A 195 14.02 -0.38 -11.35
C ASN A 195 13.67 0.10 -12.76
N ASP A 196 12.62 0.90 -12.90
CA ASP A 196 12.14 1.35 -14.19
C ASP A 196 12.64 2.78 -14.50
N ALA A 197 13.50 2.90 -15.52
CA ALA A 197 14.00 4.17 -16.02
C ALA A 197 12.86 5.13 -16.42
N THR A 198 11.69 4.63 -16.82
CA THR A 198 10.51 5.46 -17.15
C THR A 198 9.85 6.05 -15.90
N LEU A 199 9.90 5.37 -14.76
CA LEU A 199 9.47 5.89 -13.47
C LEU A 199 10.50 6.85 -12.87
N ALA A 200 11.78 6.69 -13.21
CA ALA A 200 12.88 7.50 -12.72
C ALA A 200 12.95 8.92 -13.34
N THR A 201 12.37 9.15 -14.52
CA THR A 201 12.65 10.37 -15.30
C THR A 201 11.64 11.51 -15.18
N ASN A 202 12.20 12.73 -15.12
CA ASN A 202 11.62 14.05 -15.35
C ASN A 202 10.48 14.56 -14.43
N ASP A 203 10.16 13.88 -13.34
CA ASP A 203 9.25 14.40 -12.32
C ASP A 203 9.94 15.40 -11.36
N LYS A 204 9.22 16.42 -10.87
CA LYS A 204 9.73 17.39 -9.86
C LYS A 204 10.10 16.70 -8.53
N ASN A 205 9.43 15.59 -8.21
CA ASN A 205 9.61 14.78 -7.01
C ASN A 205 10.61 13.64 -7.20
N SER A 206 11.22 13.53 -8.38
CA SER A 206 12.31 12.60 -8.62
C SER A 206 13.52 12.96 -7.75
N LEU A 207 14.15 11.96 -7.14
CA LEU A 207 15.39 12.12 -6.35
C LEU A 207 16.54 12.71 -7.17
N TYR A 208 16.48 12.65 -8.50
CA TYR A 208 17.44 13.29 -9.41
C TYR A 208 17.29 14.82 -9.49
N LYS A 209 16.12 15.35 -9.13
CA LYS A 209 15.82 16.80 -9.17
C LYS A 209 15.70 17.41 -7.78
N SER A 210 15.11 16.68 -6.85
CA SER A 210 14.82 17.17 -5.51
C SER A 210 15.12 16.07 -4.49
N VAL A 211 15.99 16.39 -3.55
CA VAL A 211 16.27 15.53 -2.40
C VAL A 211 15.22 15.79 -1.32
N PRO A 212 14.74 14.75 -0.59
CA PRO A 212 13.79 14.93 0.51
C PRO A 212 14.33 15.92 1.54
N ALA A 213 13.44 16.71 2.13
CA ALA A 213 13.80 17.75 3.08
C ALA A 213 14.58 17.18 4.27
N PRO A 214 15.70 17.80 4.68
CA PRO A 214 16.51 17.30 5.78
C PRO A 214 15.70 17.21 7.07
N SER A 215 15.94 16.16 7.86
CA SER A 215 15.32 15.97 9.16
C SER A 215 16.28 15.28 10.11
N SER A 216 16.48 15.85 11.30
CA SER A 216 17.29 15.23 12.36
C SER A 216 16.64 13.99 12.97
N ALA A 217 15.35 13.76 12.71
CA ALA A 217 14.64 12.56 13.14
C ALA A 217 14.89 11.37 12.20
N LEU A 218 15.32 11.62 10.96
CA LEU A 218 15.60 10.56 9.98
C LEU A 218 16.89 9.83 10.38
N THR A 219 16.74 8.57 10.76
CA THR A 219 17.84 7.71 11.22
C THR A 219 18.29 6.71 10.17
N THR A 220 17.40 6.37 9.22
CA THR A 220 17.70 5.43 8.14
C THR A 220 17.21 6.02 6.82
N LEU A 221 18.14 6.22 5.88
CA LEU A 221 17.85 6.49 4.48
C LEU A 221 18.41 5.33 3.66
N SER A 222 17.52 4.49 3.12
CA SER A 222 17.89 3.37 2.26
C SER A 222 17.57 3.71 0.82
N LEU A 223 18.58 3.65 -0.04
CA LEU A 223 18.45 3.79 -1.49
C LEU A 223 18.70 2.41 -2.09
N ASP A 224 17.68 1.81 -2.72
CA ASP A 224 17.75 0.41 -3.18
C ASP A 224 18.85 0.19 -4.23
N SER A 225 19.32 -1.05 -4.40
CA SER A 225 20.53 -1.38 -5.17
C SER A 225 20.50 -1.08 -6.67
N HIS A 226 19.35 -0.72 -7.22
CA HIS A 226 19.17 -0.40 -8.64
C HIS A 226 19.14 1.11 -8.91
N PHE A 227 19.46 1.90 -7.88
CA PHE A 227 19.50 3.35 -7.92
C PHE A 227 20.85 3.83 -8.46
N ASP A 228 20.98 3.95 -9.78
CA ASP A 228 22.14 4.61 -10.42
C ASP A 228 22.05 6.13 -10.20
N LEU A 229 22.31 6.58 -8.97
CA LEU A 229 22.42 8.00 -8.66
C LEU A 229 23.78 8.55 -9.08
N PRO A 230 23.81 9.72 -9.73
CA PRO A 230 25.04 10.46 -9.93
C PRO A 230 25.72 10.75 -8.59
N GLU A 231 27.05 10.61 -8.54
CA GLU A 231 27.86 10.82 -7.34
C GLU A 231 27.59 12.18 -6.67
N ASN A 232 27.37 13.23 -7.46
CA ASN A 232 27.04 14.56 -6.94
C ASN A 232 25.70 14.60 -6.19
N ILE A 233 24.73 13.77 -6.54
CA ILE A 233 23.45 13.65 -5.81
C ILE A 233 23.67 12.89 -4.51
N ILE A 234 24.42 11.79 -4.53
CA ILE A 234 24.78 11.03 -3.31
C ILE A 234 25.49 11.96 -2.31
N VAL A 235 26.48 12.73 -2.78
CA VAL A 235 27.18 13.72 -1.94
C VAL A 235 26.23 14.81 -1.42
N ALA A 236 25.27 15.27 -2.22
CA ALA A 236 24.28 16.25 -1.79
C ALA A 236 23.36 15.69 -0.70
N ILE A 237 22.92 14.43 -0.82
CA ILE A 237 22.16 13.71 0.21
C ILE A 237 22.97 13.62 1.50
N LEU A 238 24.20 13.11 1.43
CA LEU A 238 25.07 12.96 2.61
C LEU A 238 25.37 14.30 3.31
N ARG A 239 25.41 15.41 2.58
CA ARG A 239 25.56 16.75 3.17
C ARG A 239 24.29 17.25 3.87
N GLN A 240 23.11 16.80 3.45
CA GLN A 240 21.82 17.18 4.05
C GLN A 240 21.49 16.36 5.30
N TYR A 241 22.01 15.13 5.41
CA TYR A 241 21.78 14.21 6.52
C TYR A 241 23.12 13.86 7.20
N PRO A 242 23.62 14.74 8.10
CA PRO A 242 24.90 14.53 8.80
C PRO A 242 24.84 13.43 9.86
#